data_AF-A0A3N5NF56-F1
#
_entry.id   AF-A0A3N5NF56-F1
#
_cell.length_a   1.000
_cell.length_b   1.000
_cell.length_c   1.000
_cell.angle_alpha   90.00
_cell.angle_beta   90.00
_cell.angle_gamma   90.00
#
_symmetry.space_group_name_H-M   'P 1'
#
loop_
_entity.id
_entity.type
_entity.pdbx_description
1 polymer ?
#
loop_
_entity_poly.entity_id
_entity_poly.type
_entity_poly.pdbx_seq_one_letter_code
_entity_poly.pdbx_strand_id
1 'polypeptide(L)'
;MALQVEEVAPDLSWAEITIGGPLLGREAWVSADYGIPVAFAETSREEDVADGVPVFICGKGTYRYLTIRGSQSLMCTATAVGYDAPAFAWKVNGVSVSPPSSPFVVPSVSIPVTSHVPLPSGGETQVSLVATLNHALGVNSLTLTGFAADGNYLLEVEVTASESSATAADPAPPTSDKGSMKMTNVRLVYEDRYYADLEACVSRVKDIDRRFSKSRWPGLNRFLRPEDPAAERIAVLERILDDVRFGESPALAEQLSTVLDQVRFRMALGVNHPGTPGNSLT
;
A
#
# COMPACT_ATOMS: atom_id res chain seq x y z
N MET A 1 18.19 13.37 39.96
CA MET A 1 17.06 13.80 40.81
C MET A 1 15.90 12.90 40.45
N ALA A 2 15.48 12.02 41.37
CA ALA A 2 14.53 10.94 41.10
C ALA A 2 13.09 11.48 41.10
N LEU A 3 12.30 11.06 40.10
CA LEU A 3 10.88 11.37 39.98
C LEU A 3 10.10 10.48 40.95
N GLN A 4 9.47 11.07 41.97
CA GLN A 4 8.43 10.38 42.74
C GLN A 4 7.09 10.63 42.05
N VAL A 5 6.43 9.56 41.62
CA VAL A 5 5.04 9.60 41.18
C VAL A 5 4.19 9.30 42.41
N GLU A 6 3.56 10.33 42.95
CA GLU A 6 2.61 10.23 44.05
C GLU A 6 1.21 9.96 43.49
N GLU A 7 0.49 9.06 44.17
CA GLU A 7 -0.81 8.51 43.77
C GLU A 7 -1.90 9.60 43.71
N VAL A 8 -2.56 9.75 42.55
CA VAL A 8 -3.52 10.83 42.29
C VAL A 8 -4.90 10.49 42.90
N ALA A 9 -5.44 11.39 43.71
CA ALA A 9 -6.75 11.28 44.34
C ALA A 9 -7.92 11.29 43.31
N PRO A 10 -9.05 10.61 43.59
CA PRO A 10 -10.12 10.34 42.62
C PRO A 10 -11.12 11.49 42.37
N ASP A 11 -10.84 12.72 42.81
CA ASP A 11 -11.73 13.87 42.59
C ASP A 11 -10.95 15.11 42.11
N LEU A 12 -10.81 15.20 40.78
CA LEU A 12 -10.26 16.34 40.06
C LEU A 12 -11.34 17.02 39.19
N SER A 13 -12.62 16.99 39.57
CA SER A 13 -13.68 17.64 38.78
C SER A 13 -13.64 19.19 38.84
N TRP A 14 -12.71 19.75 39.61
CA TRP A 14 -12.53 21.20 39.83
C TRP A 14 -11.12 21.69 39.48
N ALA A 15 -10.20 20.79 39.08
CA ALA A 15 -8.86 21.17 38.66
C ALA A 15 -8.89 21.56 37.18
N GLU A 16 -9.13 22.84 36.89
CA GLU A 16 -8.69 23.43 35.63
C GLU A 16 -7.16 23.35 35.60
N ILE A 17 -6.63 22.38 34.86
CA ILE A 17 -5.20 22.34 34.55
C ILE A 17 -4.94 23.46 33.54
N THR A 18 -4.70 24.68 34.02
CA THR A 18 -4.16 25.75 33.19
C THR A 18 -2.66 25.53 33.07
N ILE A 19 -2.23 24.83 32.02
CA ILE A 19 -0.81 24.75 31.66
C ILE A 19 -0.44 26.11 31.01
N GLY A 20 -0.19 27.11 31.86
CA GLY A 20 0.06 28.50 31.47
C GLY A 20 1.36 29.01 32.08
N GLY A 21 2.48 28.72 31.42
CA GLY A 21 3.76 29.40 31.63
C GLY A 21 4.34 29.77 30.25
N PRO A 22 5.13 30.87 30.13
CA PRO A 22 5.69 31.35 28.86
C PRO A 22 6.78 30.44 28.25
N LEU A 23 6.76 29.15 28.55
CA LEU A 23 7.71 28.12 28.11
C LEU A 23 7.04 26.87 27.54
N LEU A 24 5.72 26.83 27.43
CA LEU A 24 5.01 25.77 26.72
C LEU A 24 4.87 26.25 25.28
N GLY A 25 5.85 25.90 24.45
CA GLY A 25 5.74 26.12 23.02
C GLY A 25 4.40 25.55 22.55
N ARG A 26 3.66 26.33 21.77
CA ARG A 26 2.48 25.85 21.07
C ARG A 26 2.91 24.67 20.22
N GLU A 27 2.62 23.45 20.67
CA GLU A 27 2.91 22.25 19.90
C GLU A 27 1.96 22.23 18.72
N ALA A 28 2.47 22.70 17.58
CA ALA A 28 1.79 22.60 16.31
C ALA A 28 2.14 21.25 15.67
N TRP A 29 1.13 20.57 15.14
CA TRP A 29 1.32 19.34 14.38
C TRP A 29 0.15 19.09 13.44
N VAL A 30 0.39 18.24 12.44
CA VAL A 30 -0.61 17.79 11.49
C VAL A 30 -0.58 16.27 11.45
N SER A 31 -1.75 15.67 11.23
CA SER A 31 -1.90 14.24 10.88
C SER A 31 -2.91 14.13 9.76
N ALA A 32 -2.83 13.06 8.97
CA ALA A 32 -3.86 12.75 8.01
C ALA A 32 -4.18 11.26 7.92
N ASP A 33 -5.43 10.99 7.56
CA ASP A 33 -5.88 9.69 7.10
C ASP A 33 -5.73 9.63 5.57
N TYR A 34 -5.03 8.61 5.08
CA TYR A 34 -4.72 8.45 3.66
C TYR A 34 -5.46 7.27 3.05
N GLY A 35 -5.93 7.43 1.80
CA GLY A 35 -6.41 6.31 1.00
C GLY A 35 -7.80 5.79 1.39
N ILE A 36 -8.67 6.64 1.95
CA ILE A 36 -10.07 6.26 2.26
C ILE A 36 -10.79 6.02 0.92
N PRO A 37 -11.26 4.79 0.62
CA PRO A 37 -11.93 4.51 -0.64
C PRO A 37 -13.29 5.21 -0.70
N VAL A 38 -13.52 5.99 -1.75
CA VAL A 38 -14.77 6.73 -1.97
C VAL A 38 -15.63 6.04 -3.01
N ALA A 39 -15.04 5.68 -4.15
CA ALA A 39 -15.76 5.08 -5.26
C ALA A 39 -14.85 4.20 -6.11
N PHE A 40 -15.47 3.22 -6.78
CA PHE A 40 -14.87 2.46 -7.87
C PHE A 40 -15.91 2.39 -9.00
N ALA A 41 -15.56 2.90 -10.17
CA ALA A 41 -16.40 2.88 -11.35
C ALA A 41 -15.80 1.91 -12.37
N GLU A 42 -16.43 0.73 -12.53
CA GLU A 42 -16.03 -0.25 -13.54
C GLU A 42 -16.16 0.36 -14.94
N THR A 43 -15.08 0.30 -15.72
CA THR A 43 -15.02 0.81 -17.10
C THR A 43 -15.03 -0.31 -18.12
N SER A 44 -14.39 -1.45 -17.80
CA SER A 44 -14.38 -2.62 -18.67
C SER A 44 -14.24 -3.91 -17.87
N ARG A 45 -14.72 -4.99 -18.50
CA ARG A 45 -14.64 -6.36 -17.99
C ARG A 45 -14.32 -7.28 -19.15
N GLU A 46 -13.26 -8.06 -19.00
CA GLU A 46 -12.78 -9.02 -19.99
C GLU A 46 -12.68 -10.39 -19.32
N GLU A 47 -13.20 -11.43 -19.96
CA GLU A 47 -13.10 -12.82 -19.51
C GLU A 47 -12.08 -13.57 -20.37
N ASP A 48 -11.23 -14.36 -19.72
CA ASP A 48 -10.20 -15.14 -20.39
C ASP A 48 -9.81 -16.38 -19.56
N VAL A 49 -8.96 -17.24 -20.12
CA VAL A 49 -8.46 -18.47 -19.51
C VAL A 49 -6.96 -18.36 -19.29
N ALA A 50 -6.52 -18.63 -18.06
CA ALA A 50 -5.12 -18.67 -17.70
C ALA A 50 -4.67 -20.12 -17.56
N ASP A 51 -3.69 -20.52 -18.37
CA ASP A 51 -3.03 -21.82 -18.26
C ASP A 51 -1.82 -21.76 -17.34
N GLY A 52 -1.61 -22.85 -16.62
CA GLY A 52 -0.40 -23.01 -15.82
C GLY A 52 -0.34 -22.09 -14.60
N VAL A 53 -1.49 -21.60 -14.12
CA VAL A 53 -1.61 -20.72 -12.95
C VAL A 53 -1.03 -21.46 -11.75
N PRO A 54 0.01 -20.91 -11.10
CA PRO A 54 0.61 -21.53 -9.94
C PRO A 54 -0.36 -21.40 -8.76
N VAL A 55 -0.85 -22.55 -8.28
CA VAL A 55 -1.44 -22.65 -6.95
C VAL A 55 -0.27 -22.91 -6.01
N PHE A 56 0.06 -21.93 -5.17
CA PHE A 56 1.26 -21.92 -4.32
C PHE A 56 1.54 -23.30 -3.71
N ILE A 57 2.69 -23.91 -4.03
CA ILE A 57 3.14 -25.26 -3.58
C ILE A 57 2.35 -26.46 -4.15
N CYS A 58 1.13 -26.29 -4.65
CA CYS A 58 0.22 -27.41 -4.97
C CYS A 58 0.03 -27.73 -6.46
N GLY A 59 0.85 -27.13 -7.32
CA GLY A 59 0.88 -27.41 -8.74
C GLY A 59 0.30 -26.30 -9.60
N LYS A 60 0.10 -26.61 -10.87
CA LYS A 60 -0.39 -25.67 -11.88
C LYS A 60 -1.77 -26.12 -12.35
N GLY A 61 -2.68 -25.17 -12.52
CA GLY A 61 -4.03 -25.42 -13.06
C GLY A 61 -4.36 -24.47 -14.19
N THR A 62 -5.45 -24.78 -14.90
CA THR A 62 -6.08 -23.91 -15.88
C THR A 62 -7.36 -23.37 -15.29
N TYR A 63 -7.50 -22.05 -15.24
CA TYR A 63 -8.64 -21.39 -14.60
C TYR A 63 -9.16 -20.24 -15.46
N ARG A 64 -10.48 -20.04 -15.43
CA ARG A 64 -11.09 -18.82 -15.97
C ARG A 64 -10.85 -17.66 -15.02
N TYR A 65 -10.68 -16.47 -15.58
CA TYR A 65 -10.53 -15.24 -14.84
C TYR A 65 -11.19 -14.05 -15.55
N LEU A 66 -11.57 -13.06 -14.75
CA LEU A 66 -12.08 -11.78 -15.18
C LEU A 66 -11.04 -10.70 -14.90
N THR A 67 -10.66 -9.95 -15.92
CA THR A 67 -9.95 -8.68 -15.76
C THR A 67 -10.97 -7.57 -15.65
N ILE A 68 -11.07 -6.97 -14.47
CA ILE A 68 -11.93 -5.83 -14.20
C ILE A 68 -11.05 -4.59 -14.17
N ARG A 69 -11.36 -3.62 -15.03
CA ARG A 69 -10.71 -2.30 -15.03
C ARG A 69 -11.71 -1.24 -14.62
N GLY A 70 -11.28 -0.28 -13.82
CA GLY A 70 -12.14 0.81 -13.39
C GLY A 70 -11.36 1.97 -12.81
N SER A 71 -12.02 3.12 -12.75
CA SER A 71 -11.48 4.30 -12.09
C SER A 71 -11.74 4.22 -10.58
N GLN A 72 -10.71 4.46 -9.77
CA GLN A 72 -10.84 4.49 -8.31
C GLN A 72 -10.66 5.92 -7.79
N SER A 73 -11.55 6.30 -6.87
CA SER A 73 -11.44 7.55 -6.10
C SER A 73 -11.03 7.25 -4.66
N LEU A 74 -9.98 7.92 -4.20
CA LEU A 74 -9.46 7.85 -2.84
C LEU A 74 -9.49 9.24 -2.22
N MET A 75 -9.85 9.33 -0.95
CA MET A 75 -9.85 10.57 -0.18
C MET A 75 -8.79 10.53 0.92
N CYS A 76 -8.11 11.66 1.08
CA CYS A 76 -7.23 11.97 2.19
C CYS A 76 -7.88 13.09 3.01
N THR A 77 -7.78 13.00 4.33
CA THR A 77 -8.29 14.04 5.25
C THR A 77 -7.23 14.38 6.27
N ALA A 78 -6.95 15.67 6.44
CA ALA A 78 -5.96 16.17 7.38
C ALA A 78 -6.62 16.83 8.59
N THR A 79 -5.98 16.72 9.73
CA THR A 79 -6.31 17.41 10.97
C THR A 79 -5.05 18.13 11.46
N ALA A 80 -5.18 19.41 11.76
CA ALA A 80 -4.10 20.24 12.28
C ALA A 80 -4.44 20.72 13.70
N VAL A 81 -3.47 20.67 14.60
CA VAL A 81 -3.58 21.10 15.99
C VAL A 81 -2.52 22.17 16.24
N GLY A 82 -2.86 23.16 17.06
CA GLY A 82 -1.97 24.28 17.35
C GLY A 82 -1.91 25.33 16.23
N TYR A 83 -2.92 25.39 15.35
CA TYR A 83 -3.10 26.44 14.34
C TYR A 83 -4.41 27.21 14.60
N ASP A 84 -4.39 28.54 14.48
CA ASP A 84 -5.56 29.40 14.65
C ASP A 84 -6.46 29.31 13.42
N ALA A 85 -5.86 29.29 12.23
CA ALA A 85 -6.56 29.08 10.97
C ALA A 85 -5.65 28.29 10.00
N PRO A 86 -5.65 26.94 10.07
CA PRO A 86 -4.77 26.12 9.25
C PRO A 86 -5.12 26.21 7.75
N ALA A 87 -4.10 26.45 6.94
CA ALA A 87 -4.09 26.23 5.50
C ALA A 87 -3.36 24.92 5.19
N PHE A 88 -3.93 24.11 4.30
CA PHE A 88 -3.36 22.81 3.92
C PHE A 88 -2.83 22.85 2.50
N ALA A 89 -1.59 22.42 2.32
CA ALA A 89 -0.96 22.20 1.01
C ALA A 89 -0.66 20.72 0.83
N TRP A 90 -1.00 20.17 -0.33
CA TRP A 90 -0.85 18.75 -0.62
C TRP A 90 0.21 18.51 -1.70
N LYS A 91 0.98 17.42 -1.55
CA LYS A 91 1.85 16.89 -2.61
C LYS A 91 1.58 15.40 -2.81
N VAL A 92 1.73 14.94 -4.04
CA VAL A 92 1.61 13.53 -4.41
C VAL A 92 2.84 13.12 -5.22
N ASN A 93 3.58 12.14 -4.73
CA ASN A 93 4.93 11.76 -5.20
C ASN A 93 5.84 12.99 -5.42
N GLY A 94 5.79 13.94 -4.48
CA GLY A 94 6.56 15.19 -4.55
C GLY A 94 6.00 16.28 -5.49
N VAL A 95 4.94 16.00 -6.26
CA VAL A 95 4.28 16.98 -7.13
C VAL A 95 3.21 17.74 -6.35
N SER A 96 3.30 19.07 -6.33
CA SER A 96 2.32 19.93 -5.64
C SER A 96 0.95 19.86 -6.30
N VAL A 97 -0.08 19.61 -5.51
CA VAL A 97 -1.48 19.65 -5.94
C VAL A 97 -1.99 21.07 -5.72
N SER A 98 -2.21 21.79 -6.82
CA SER A 98 -2.69 23.18 -6.77
C SER A 98 -4.23 23.24 -6.84
N PRO A 99 -4.85 24.25 -6.22
CA PRO A 99 -6.27 24.51 -6.43
C PRO A 99 -6.58 24.77 -7.91
N PRO A 100 -7.80 24.44 -8.37
CA PRO A 100 -8.19 24.70 -9.75
C PRO A 100 -8.07 26.19 -10.07
N SER A 101 -7.51 26.51 -11.24
CA SER A 101 -7.44 27.89 -11.74
C SER A 101 -8.82 28.43 -12.16
N SER A 102 -9.80 27.55 -12.35
CA SER A 102 -11.17 27.87 -12.74
C SER A 102 -12.15 26.88 -12.12
N PRO A 103 -13.32 27.33 -11.61
CA PRO A 103 -14.33 26.44 -11.04
C PRO A 103 -15.01 25.53 -12.08
N PHE A 104 -14.80 25.79 -13.38
CA PHE A 104 -15.42 25.02 -14.47
C PHE A 104 -14.52 23.91 -15.05
N VAL A 105 -13.27 23.83 -14.62
CA VAL A 105 -12.31 22.83 -15.10
C VAL A 105 -12.07 21.84 -13.98
N VAL A 106 -12.27 20.55 -14.25
CA VAL A 106 -11.84 19.49 -13.33
C VAL A 106 -10.31 19.53 -13.29
N PRO A 107 -9.70 19.90 -12.15
CA PRO A 107 -8.26 20.02 -12.11
C PRO A 107 -7.64 18.63 -12.11
N SER A 108 -6.50 18.52 -12.77
CA SER A 108 -5.75 17.29 -12.88
C SER A 108 -4.28 17.53 -12.57
N VAL A 109 -3.61 16.51 -12.04
CA VAL A 109 -2.19 16.52 -11.76
C VAL A 109 -1.53 15.32 -12.44
N SER A 110 -0.40 15.57 -13.10
CA SER A 110 0.40 14.53 -13.77
C SER A 110 1.52 14.08 -12.84
N ILE A 111 1.53 12.80 -12.48
CA ILE A 111 2.41 12.25 -11.45
C ILE A 111 3.19 11.06 -12.01
N PRO A 112 4.52 11.03 -11.88
CA PRO A 112 5.30 9.86 -12.23
C PRO A 112 4.98 8.72 -11.25
N VAL A 113 4.60 7.57 -11.80
CA VAL A 113 4.28 6.36 -11.04
C VAL A 113 4.90 5.14 -11.69
N THR A 114 5.11 4.10 -10.89
CA THR A 114 5.30 2.74 -11.39
C THR A 114 3.95 2.06 -11.36
N SER A 115 3.41 1.76 -12.54
CA SER A 115 2.16 1.02 -12.71
C SER A 115 2.44 -0.48 -12.61
N HIS A 116 1.56 -1.19 -11.90
CA HIS A 116 1.57 -2.61 -11.64
C HIS A 116 0.29 -3.20 -12.25
N VAL A 117 0.44 -4.04 -13.26
CA VAL A 117 -0.67 -4.73 -13.92
C VAL A 117 -0.59 -6.21 -13.56
N PRO A 118 -1.57 -6.76 -12.82
CA PRO A 118 -1.52 -8.15 -12.38
C PRO A 118 -1.56 -9.11 -13.58
N LEU A 119 -0.79 -10.20 -13.48
CA LEU A 119 -0.74 -11.25 -14.50
C LEU A 119 -1.52 -12.49 -14.07
N PRO A 120 -2.26 -13.15 -14.98
CA PRO A 120 -3.04 -14.33 -14.65
C PRO A 120 -2.20 -15.55 -14.24
N SER A 121 -0.97 -15.65 -14.73
CA SER A 121 -0.03 -16.71 -14.33
C SER A 121 0.66 -16.45 -12.99
N GLY A 122 0.20 -15.44 -12.23
CA GLY A 122 0.83 -14.96 -11.01
C GLY A 122 1.95 -13.96 -11.29
N GLY A 123 2.04 -12.95 -10.43
CA GLY A 123 2.96 -11.82 -10.59
C GLY A 123 2.27 -10.61 -11.24
N GLU A 124 3.09 -9.70 -11.77
CA GLU A 124 2.64 -8.42 -12.32
C GLU A 124 3.65 -7.91 -13.36
N THR A 125 3.16 -7.14 -14.32
CA THR A 125 3.98 -6.32 -15.20
C THR A 125 4.13 -4.94 -14.59
N GLN A 126 5.37 -4.45 -14.51
CA GLN A 126 5.67 -3.11 -14.02
C GLN A 126 6.02 -2.18 -15.19
N VAL A 127 5.40 -1.00 -15.22
CA VAL A 127 5.63 0.01 -16.26
C VAL A 127 5.74 1.39 -15.60
N SER A 128 6.86 2.07 -15.78
CA SER A 128 6.98 3.47 -15.39
C SER A 128 6.18 4.34 -16.37
N LEU A 129 5.24 5.13 -15.86
CA LEU A 129 4.41 6.03 -16.65
C LEU A 129 4.09 7.31 -15.88
N VAL A 130 3.46 8.27 -16.56
CA VAL A 130 2.92 9.48 -15.93
C VAL A 130 1.41 9.34 -15.85
N ALA A 131 0.89 9.10 -14.64
CA ALA A 131 -0.54 9.00 -14.40
C ALA A 131 -1.13 10.42 -14.32
N THR A 132 -2.28 10.64 -14.95
CA THR A 132 -3.04 11.89 -14.81
C THR A 132 -4.16 11.65 -13.82
N LEU A 133 -4.09 12.22 -12.63
CA LEU A 133 -5.14 12.08 -11.62
C LEU A 133 -6.04 13.31 -11.65
N ASN A 134 -7.35 13.10 -11.69
CA ASN A 134 -8.27 14.18 -11.35
C ASN A 134 -8.25 14.40 -9.85
N HIS A 135 -8.31 15.65 -9.41
CA HIS A 135 -8.34 15.95 -7.97
C HIS A 135 -9.46 16.92 -7.60
N ALA A 136 -9.86 16.85 -6.33
CA ALA A 136 -10.73 17.84 -5.70
C ALA A 136 -10.16 18.20 -4.34
N LEU A 137 -9.95 19.49 -4.09
CA LEU A 137 -9.51 20.01 -2.81
C LEU A 137 -10.71 20.49 -2.01
N GLY A 138 -10.83 20.00 -0.78
CA GLY A 138 -11.66 20.59 0.27
C GLY A 138 -10.82 21.49 1.18
N VAL A 139 -11.42 21.95 2.27
CA VAL A 139 -10.72 22.79 3.27
C VAL A 139 -9.54 22.04 3.88
N ASN A 140 -9.74 20.77 4.25
CA ASN A 140 -8.75 19.90 4.88
C ASN A 140 -8.68 18.52 4.20
N SER A 141 -9.20 18.39 2.98
CA SER A 141 -9.29 17.11 2.29
C SER A 141 -8.78 17.19 0.86
N LEU A 142 -8.30 16.06 0.37
CA LEU A 142 -7.87 15.85 -1.01
C LEU A 142 -8.55 14.58 -1.51
N THR A 143 -9.34 14.67 -2.56
CA THR A 143 -9.81 13.48 -3.29
C THR A 143 -9.01 13.34 -4.57
N LEU A 144 -8.43 12.17 -4.80
CA LEU A 144 -7.76 11.81 -6.05
C LEU A 144 -8.57 10.73 -6.76
N THR A 145 -8.74 10.87 -8.08
CA THR A 145 -9.38 9.89 -8.93
C THR A 145 -8.40 9.45 -10.01
N GLY A 146 -8.00 8.17 -9.95
CA GLY A 146 -7.16 7.53 -10.96
C GLY A 146 -8.00 6.88 -12.05
N PHE A 147 -7.39 6.66 -13.21
CA PHE A 147 -8.07 6.05 -14.36
C PHE A 147 -7.68 4.59 -14.55
N ALA A 148 -8.61 3.82 -15.12
CA ALA A 148 -8.44 2.42 -15.49
C ALA A 148 -7.17 2.13 -16.32
N ALA A 149 -6.79 3.06 -17.20
CA ALA A 149 -5.64 2.92 -18.10
C ALA A 149 -4.29 2.97 -17.37
N ASP A 150 -4.24 3.61 -16.19
CA ASP A 150 -2.99 3.83 -15.45
C ASP A 150 -2.57 2.59 -14.64
N GLY A 151 -3.39 1.53 -14.58
CA GLY A 151 -3.09 0.31 -13.82
C GLY A 151 -3.14 0.52 -12.30
N ASN A 152 -2.50 -0.38 -11.54
CA ASN A 152 -2.41 -0.24 -10.08
C ASN A 152 -1.12 0.48 -9.71
N TYR A 153 -1.11 1.31 -8.68
CA TYR A 153 0.12 1.99 -8.26
C TYR A 153 0.02 2.47 -6.81
N LEU A 154 1.18 2.72 -6.22
CA LEU A 154 1.31 3.35 -4.91
C LEU A 154 1.57 4.85 -5.08
N LEU A 155 0.91 5.65 -4.26
CA LEU A 155 1.12 7.09 -4.17
C LEU A 155 1.65 7.42 -2.78
N GLU A 156 2.73 8.19 -2.71
CA GLU A 156 3.15 8.91 -1.50
C GLU A 156 2.42 10.24 -1.46
N VAL A 157 1.69 10.50 -0.39
CA VAL A 157 0.97 11.75 -0.19
C VAL A 157 1.58 12.45 1.01
N GLU A 158 1.87 13.73 0.84
CA GLU A 158 2.33 14.61 1.89
C GLU A 158 1.33 15.76 2.05
N VAL A 159 0.96 16.05 3.29
CA VAL A 159 0.21 17.25 3.64
C VAL A 159 1.08 18.14 4.50
N THR A 160 1.08 19.43 4.21
CA THR A 160 1.70 20.46 5.05
C THR A 160 0.60 21.38 5.57
N ALA A 161 0.53 21.56 6.88
CA ALA A 161 -0.30 22.58 7.52
C ALA A 161 0.56 23.81 7.83
N SER A 162 0.02 25.00 7.55
CA SER A 162 0.62 26.29 7.89
C SER A 162 -0.47 27.27 8.34
N GLU A 163 -0.13 28.31 9.09
CA GLU A 163 -1.10 29.38 9.36
C GLU A 163 -1.51 30.09 8.07
N SER A 164 -2.81 30.27 7.87
CA SER A 164 -3.36 31.01 6.72
C SER A 164 -3.19 32.53 6.86
N SER A 165 -3.06 33.04 8.09
CA SER A 165 -2.99 34.47 8.36
C SER A 165 -1.58 34.93 8.68
N ALA A 166 -1.07 35.87 7.88
CA ALA A 166 0.19 36.57 8.15
C ALA A 166 0.12 37.54 9.34
N THR A 167 -1.07 37.80 9.88
CA THR A 167 -1.28 38.69 11.04
C THR A 167 -1.38 37.95 12.36
N ALA A 168 -1.20 36.62 12.38
CA ALA A 168 -1.06 35.88 13.62
C ALA A 168 0.12 36.47 14.42
N ALA A 169 -0.12 36.83 15.68
CA ALA A 169 0.90 37.45 16.54
C ALA A 169 2.11 36.52 16.78
N ASP A 170 1.89 35.21 16.65
CA ASP A 170 2.92 34.16 16.71
C ASP A 170 2.50 33.00 15.79
N PRO A 171 2.86 33.04 14.49
CA PRO A 171 2.42 32.02 13.54
C PRO A 171 3.10 30.69 13.85
N ALA A 172 2.29 29.64 14.04
CA ALA A 172 2.80 28.29 14.20
C ALA A 172 3.67 27.89 12.98
N PRO A 173 4.83 27.25 13.21
CA PRO A 173 5.68 26.80 12.12
C PRO A 173 4.92 25.78 11.25
N PRO A 174 5.20 25.72 9.94
CA PRO A 174 4.62 24.69 9.09
C PRO A 174 5.04 23.30 9.55
N THR A 175 4.09 22.37 9.61
CA THR A 175 4.33 20.96 9.93
C THR A 175 3.81 20.09 8.81
N SER A 176 4.42 18.93 8.62
CA SER A 176 3.99 17.99 7.60
C SER A 176 3.78 16.59 8.15
N ASP A 177 2.87 15.89 7.49
CA ASP A 177 2.63 14.47 7.67
C ASP A 177 2.68 13.79 6.30
N LYS A 178 3.09 12.52 6.30
CA LYS A 178 3.29 11.72 5.09
C LYS A 178 2.66 10.34 5.24
N GLY A 179 1.99 9.91 4.19
CA GLY A 179 1.42 8.58 4.11
C GLY A 179 1.52 7.99 2.71
N SER A 180 1.13 6.73 2.59
CA SER A 180 1.03 6.06 1.30
C SER A 180 -0.38 5.53 1.10
N MET A 181 -0.84 5.55 -0.15
CA MET A 181 -2.12 4.95 -0.52
C MET A 181 -2.01 4.20 -1.85
N LYS A 182 -2.82 3.15 -1.97
CA LYS A 182 -2.80 2.25 -3.13
C LYS A 182 -4.01 2.48 -4.02
N MET A 183 -3.76 2.82 -5.28
CA MET A 183 -4.78 2.78 -6.33
C MET A 183 -4.79 1.40 -6.99
N THR A 184 -5.96 0.78 -7.03
CA THR A 184 -6.24 -0.56 -7.56
C THR A 184 -7.29 -0.46 -8.66
N ASN A 185 -6.86 0.06 -9.82
CA ASN A 185 -7.70 0.29 -10.99
C ASN A 185 -7.88 -0.98 -11.85
N VAL A 186 -7.06 -2.02 -11.65
CA VAL A 186 -7.10 -3.30 -12.37
C VAL A 186 -7.13 -4.46 -11.39
N ARG A 187 -8.11 -5.35 -11.53
CA ARG A 187 -8.29 -6.52 -10.67
C ARG A 187 -8.44 -7.79 -11.51
N LEU A 188 -7.84 -8.88 -11.05
CA LEU A 188 -8.10 -10.22 -11.56
C LEU A 188 -9.00 -10.95 -10.56
N VAL A 189 -10.10 -11.50 -11.06
CA VAL A 189 -11.02 -12.31 -10.27
C VAL A 189 -11.12 -13.67 -10.94
N TYR A 190 -10.75 -14.74 -10.25
CA TYR A 190 -10.81 -16.09 -10.82
C TYR A 190 -12.19 -16.72 -10.59
N GLU A 191 -12.47 -17.80 -11.31
CA GLU A 191 -13.61 -18.68 -11.01
C GLU A 191 -13.48 -19.37 -9.64
N ASP A 192 -14.60 -19.76 -9.05
CA ASP A 192 -14.67 -20.36 -7.71
C ASP A 192 -13.75 -21.58 -7.53
N ARG A 193 -13.59 -22.37 -8.62
CA ARG A 193 -12.71 -23.54 -8.63
C ARG A 193 -11.26 -23.20 -8.25
N TYR A 194 -10.76 -22.05 -8.71
CA TYR A 194 -9.40 -21.60 -8.37
C TYR A 194 -9.25 -21.43 -6.85
N TYR A 195 -10.22 -20.76 -6.21
CA TYR A 195 -10.17 -20.51 -4.77
C TYR A 195 -10.37 -21.79 -3.96
N ALA A 196 -11.21 -22.73 -4.43
CA ALA A 196 -11.35 -24.05 -3.82
C ALA A 196 -10.06 -24.88 -3.90
N ASP A 197 -9.39 -24.89 -5.05
CA ASP A 197 -8.11 -25.59 -5.24
C ASP A 197 -6.99 -24.97 -4.38
N LEU A 198 -6.99 -23.63 -4.25
CA LEU A 198 -6.08 -22.90 -3.35
C LEU A 198 -6.34 -23.23 -1.87
N GLU A 199 -7.60 -23.27 -1.44
CA GLU A 199 -7.95 -23.63 -0.06
C GLU A 199 -7.57 -25.08 0.26
N ALA A 200 -7.93 -26.03 -0.61
CA ALA A 200 -7.56 -27.43 -0.47
C ALA A 200 -6.02 -27.60 -0.44
N CYS A 201 -5.31 -26.81 -1.24
CA CYS A 201 -3.87 -26.73 -1.20
C CYS A 201 -3.33 -26.28 0.16
N VAL A 202 -3.78 -25.12 0.65
CA VAL A 202 -3.35 -24.56 1.93
C VAL A 202 -3.67 -25.53 3.08
N SER A 203 -4.80 -26.24 3.01
CA SER A 203 -5.13 -27.30 3.98
C SER A 203 -4.12 -28.44 3.96
N ARG A 204 -3.76 -28.97 2.78
CA ARG A 204 -2.74 -30.03 2.68
C ARG A 204 -1.40 -29.61 3.24
N VAL A 205 -0.97 -28.37 3.01
CA VAL A 205 0.28 -27.84 3.58
C VAL A 205 0.20 -27.78 5.11
N LYS A 206 -0.94 -27.38 5.68
CA LYS A 206 -1.16 -27.39 7.13
C LYS A 206 -1.15 -28.80 7.72
N ASP A 207 -1.62 -29.79 6.97
CA ASP A 207 -1.66 -31.19 7.41
C ASP A 207 -0.27 -31.87 7.38
N ILE A 208 0.64 -31.42 6.51
CA ILE A 208 1.99 -31.99 6.36
C ILE A 208 2.91 -31.67 7.56
N ASP A 209 2.77 -30.52 8.23
CA ASP A 209 3.47 -30.29 9.50
C ASP A 209 2.56 -29.64 10.55
N ARG A 210 2.30 -30.39 11.62
CA ARG A 210 1.51 -29.96 12.79
C ARG A 210 2.07 -28.70 13.48
N ARG A 211 3.34 -28.34 13.28
CA ARG A 211 3.92 -27.07 13.77
C ARG A 211 3.34 -25.85 13.03
N PHE A 212 2.88 -26.02 11.79
CA PHE A 212 2.08 -25.03 11.07
C PHE A 212 0.63 -24.93 11.56
N SER A 213 0.17 -25.83 12.43
CA SER A 213 -1.19 -25.74 13.00
C SER A 213 -1.26 -24.98 14.34
N LYS A 214 -0.14 -24.79 15.06
CA LYS A 214 -0.14 -24.29 16.45
C LYS A 214 0.72 -23.06 16.74
N SER A 215 1.70 -22.69 15.92
CA SER A 215 2.65 -21.60 16.27
C SER A 215 2.37 -20.29 15.50
N ARG A 216 1.77 -19.30 16.17
CA ARG A 216 1.75 -17.86 15.80
C ARG A 216 1.42 -17.51 14.33
N TRP A 217 0.24 -17.96 13.86
CA TRP A 217 -0.28 -17.75 12.49
C TRP A 217 -1.04 -16.45 12.13
N PRO A 218 -1.11 -15.35 12.92
CA PRO A 218 -1.74 -14.11 12.40
C PRO A 218 -1.07 -13.56 11.14
N GLY A 219 0.19 -13.97 10.91
CA GLY A 219 1.00 -13.57 9.78
C GLY A 219 0.63 -14.22 8.45
N LEU A 220 0.49 -15.53 8.35
CA LEU A 220 0.50 -16.20 7.03
C LEU A 220 -0.72 -15.87 6.16
N ASN A 221 -1.89 -15.63 6.77
CA ASN A 221 -3.06 -15.08 6.06
C ASN A 221 -2.89 -13.60 5.67
N ARG A 222 -1.97 -12.87 6.32
CA ARG A 222 -1.57 -11.49 5.98
C ARG A 222 -0.45 -11.47 4.93
N PHE A 223 0.41 -12.50 4.89
CA PHE A 223 1.63 -12.63 4.09
C PHE A 223 1.47 -13.32 2.72
N LEU A 224 0.28 -13.87 2.44
CA LEU A 224 -0.09 -14.42 1.14
C LEU A 224 -0.85 -13.39 0.29
N ARG A 225 -0.79 -12.10 0.66
CA ARG A 225 -1.34 -11.05 -0.18
C ARG A 225 -0.36 -10.79 -1.33
N PRO A 226 -0.84 -10.67 -2.58
CA PRO A 226 0.02 -10.39 -3.74
C PRO A 226 0.87 -9.12 -3.59
N GLU A 227 0.50 -8.23 -2.67
CA GLU A 227 1.11 -6.91 -2.42
C GLU A 227 2.38 -6.91 -1.53
N ASP A 228 2.80 -8.03 -0.95
CA ASP A 228 4.01 -8.04 -0.10
C ASP A 228 5.32 -8.01 -0.92
N PRO A 229 6.37 -7.30 -0.47
CA PRO A 229 7.64 -7.21 -1.18
C PRO A 229 8.26 -8.58 -1.46
N ALA A 230 8.88 -8.76 -2.62
CA ALA A 230 9.49 -10.05 -3.03
C ALA A 230 10.56 -10.53 -2.03
N ALA A 231 11.29 -9.62 -1.40
CA ALA A 231 12.29 -9.93 -0.38
C ALA A 231 11.68 -10.57 0.89
N GLU A 232 10.48 -10.14 1.31
CA GLU A 232 9.80 -10.75 2.46
C GLU A 232 9.24 -12.13 2.10
N ARG A 233 8.72 -12.29 0.89
CA ARG A 233 8.27 -13.60 0.38
C ARG A 233 9.43 -14.60 0.29
N ILE A 234 10.62 -14.17 -0.13
CA ILE A 234 11.84 -14.99 -0.15
C ILE A 234 12.27 -15.35 1.27
N ALA A 235 12.37 -14.39 2.18
CA ALA A 235 12.79 -14.67 3.56
C ALA A 235 11.85 -15.67 4.27
N VAL A 236 10.56 -15.61 3.97
CA VAL A 236 9.57 -16.57 4.48
C VAL A 236 9.73 -17.94 3.81
N LEU A 237 9.88 -18.00 2.49
CA LEU A 237 10.16 -19.25 1.78
C LEU A 237 11.48 -19.88 2.26
N GLU A 238 12.49 -19.08 2.60
CA GLU A 238 13.79 -19.53 3.10
C GLU A 238 13.63 -20.12 4.50
N ARG A 239 12.87 -19.45 5.37
CA ARG A 239 12.55 -19.97 6.70
C ARG A 239 11.74 -21.27 6.64
N ILE A 240 10.75 -21.35 5.74
CA ILE A 240 9.96 -22.58 5.51
C ILE A 240 10.86 -23.68 4.95
N LEU A 241 11.76 -23.36 4.01
CA LEU A 241 12.69 -24.31 3.41
C LEU A 241 13.68 -24.85 4.45
N ASP A 242 14.23 -23.99 5.30
CA ASP A 242 15.14 -24.39 6.38
C ASP A 242 14.42 -25.29 7.39
N ASP A 243 13.22 -24.90 7.83
CA ASP A 243 12.41 -25.71 8.76
C ASP A 243 12.04 -27.09 8.16
N VAL A 244 11.73 -27.15 6.86
CA VAL A 244 11.42 -28.40 6.14
C VAL A 244 12.67 -29.27 5.93
N ARG A 245 13.85 -28.66 5.70
CA ARG A 245 15.13 -29.37 5.64
C ARG A 245 15.50 -30.01 6.97
N PHE A 246 15.17 -29.36 8.09
CA PHE A 246 15.34 -29.92 9.43
C PHE A 246 14.24 -30.92 9.83
N GLY A 247 13.10 -30.95 9.13
CA GLY A 247 11.89 -31.71 9.47
C GLY A 247 11.70 -33.07 8.79
N GLU A 248 12.73 -33.67 8.20
CA GLU A 248 12.71 -35.00 7.54
C GLU A 248 11.79 -35.13 6.30
N SER A 249 11.45 -34.03 5.60
CA SER A 249 10.76 -34.12 4.29
C SER A 249 11.64 -33.64 3.14
N PRO A 250 12.60 -34.48 2.67
CA PRO A 250 13.54 -34.10 1.62
C PRO A 250 12.86 -33.76 0.28
N ALA A 251 11.74 -34.42 -0.04
CA ALA A 251 10.96 -34.13 -1.25
C ALA A 251 10.31 -32.73 -1.21
N LEU A 252 9.80 -32.31 -0.06
CA LEU A 252 9.23 -30.98 0.11
C LEU A 252 10.32 -29.91 0.14
N ALA A 253 11.48 -30.21 0.73
CA ALA A 253 12.65 -29.34 0.70
C ALA A 253 13.14 -29.11 -0.73
N GLU A 254 13.16 -30.15 -1.57
CA GLU A 254 13.58 -30.04 -2.97
C GLU A 254 12.60 -29.19 -3.81
N GLN A 255 11.29 -29.40 -3.60
CA GLN A 255 10.24 -28.60 -4.24
C GLN A 255 10.31 -27.13 -3.81
N LEU A 256 10.46 -26.87 -2.51
CA LEU A 256 10.61 -25.52 -1.99
C LEU A 256 11.89 -24.86 -2.49
N SER A 257 13.03 -25.57 -2.53
CA SER A 257 14.27 -25.01 -3.09
C SER A 257 14.13 -24.66 -4.56
N THR A 258 13.40 -25.47 -5.33
CA THR A 258 13.15 -25.17 -6.76
C THR A 258 12.33 -23.90 -6.92
N VAL A 259 11.30 -23.70 -6.09
CA VAL A 259 10.49 -22.48 -6.09
C VAL A 259 11.32 -21.27 -5.66
N LEU A 260 12.14 -21.45 -4.63
CA LEU A 260 13.01 -20.40 -4.08
C LEU A 260 14.09 -19.98 -5.09
N ASP A 261 14.65 -20.94 -5.80
CA ASP A 261 15.62 -20.70 -6.88
C ASP A 261 14.95 -20.02 -8.07
N GLN A 262 13.69 -20.32 -8.39
CA GLN A 262 12.95 -19.58 -9.42
C GLN A 262 12.67 -18.13 -9.00
N VAL A 263 12.32 -17.90 -7.74
CA VAL A 263 12.09 -16.54 -7.21
C VAL A 263 13.41 -15.75 -7.12
N ARG A 264 14.50 -16.38 -6.66
CA ARG A 264 15.85 -15.79 -6.63
C ARG A 264 16.41 -15.55 -8.03
N PHE A 265 16.21 -16.47 -8.97
CA PHE A 265 16.64 -16.32 -10.36
C PHE A 265 15.96 -15.12 -11.02
N ARG A 266 14.66 -14.92 -10.74
CA ARG A 266 13.92 -13.73 -11.19
C ARG A 266 14.48 -12.43 -10.59
N MET A 267 15.03 -12.46 -9.38
CA MET A 267 15.71 -11.31 -8.77
C MET A 267 17.17 -11.11 -9.24
N ALA A 268 17.92 -12.20 -9.44
CA ALA A 268 19.35 -12.19 -9.77
C ALA A 268 19.64 -11.72 -11.20
N LEU A 269 18.67 -11.85 -12.11
CA LEU A 269 18.76 -11.30 -13.46
C LEU A 269 18.75 -9.75 -13.49
N GLY A 270 18.72 -9.07 -12.35
CA GLY A 270 18.69 -7.60 -12.29
C GLY A 270 17.43 -6.99 -12.90
N VAL A 271 16.46 -7.83 -13.27
CA VAL A 271 15.12 -7.47 -13.74
C VAL A 271 14.33 -7.00 -12.52
N ASN A 272 14.54 -5.74 -12.15
CA ASN A 272 13.69 -5.03 -11.20
C ASN A 272 12.69 -4.04 -11.85
N HIS A 273 12.54 -3.91 -13.16
CA HIS A 273 13.52 -3.15 -13.92
C HIS A 273 13.07 -1.67 -14.08
N PRO A 274 13.87 -0.70 -13.63
CA PRO A 274 14.23 0.48 -14.43
C PRO A 274 15.27 0.05 -15.48
N GLY A 275 15.08 0.45 -16.75
CA GLY A 275 15.74 -0.16 -17.91
C GLY A 275 17.20 0.21 -18.19
N THR A 276 17.79 -0.41 -19.22
CA THR A 276 18.69 0.21 -20.22
C THR A 276 18.97 -0.73 -21.43
N PRO A 277 19.40 -0.19 -22.60
CA PRO A 277 19.24 -0.78 -23.94
C PRO A 277 20.43 -1.66 -24.38
N GLY A 278 20.15 -2.62 -25.28
CA GLY A 278 21.16 -3.45 -25.94
C GLY A 278 21.76 -2.77 -27.19
N ASN A 279 23.07 -2.95 -27.35
CA ASN A 279 23.90 -2.44 -28.44
C ASN A 279 23.40 -2.79 -29.86
N SER A 280 23.72 -1.85 -30.74
CA SER A 280 23.67 -1.87 -32.20
C SER A 280 24.30 -3.11 -32.86
N LEU A 281 23.55 -3.70 -33.78
CA LEU A 281 24.09 -4.31 -35.01
C LEU A 281 23.34 -3.71 -36.20
N THR A 282 23.81 -2.56 -36.64
CA THR A 282 24.08 -2.08 -38.03
C THR A 282 24.55 -0.65 -37.95
#